data_AF-A0A838H282-F1
#
_entry.id   AF-A0A838H282-F1
#
_cell.length_a   1.000
_cell.length_b   1.000
_cell.length_c   1.000
_cell.angle_alpha   90.00
_cell.angle_beta   90.00
_cell.angle_gamma   90.00
#
_symmetry.space_group_name_H-M   'P 1'
#
loop_
_entity.id
_entity.type
_entity.pdbx_description
1 polymer ?
#
loop_
_entity_poly.entity_id
_entity_poly.type
_entity_poly.pdbx_seq_one_letter_code
_entity_poly.pdbx_strand_id
1 'polypeptide(L)'
;ERINGEPAQVVTFYSPATQRQSEAWFAWWVGTETGTVYRIAMVARLHYMVEEFRDLNTPFEITPPVATGEHSGVQAKGRRARAEGRESA
;
A
#
# COMPACT_ATOMS: atom_id res chain seq x y z
N GLU A 1 -23.58 -2.22 -12.69
CA GLU A 1 -23.59 -1.65 -11.31
C GLU A 1 -23.37 -0.14 -11.41
N ARG A 2 -23.63 0.67 -10.38
CA ARG A 2 -23.12 2.04 -10.31
C ARG A 2 -22.10 2.14 -9.19
N ILE A 3 -20.91 2.63 -9.48
CA ILE A 3 -19.83 2.84 -8.50
C ILE A 3 -19.39 4.29 -8.60
N ASN A 4 -19.28 4.99 -7.46
CA ASN A 4 -18.94 6.42 -7.41
C ASN A 4 -19.83 7.31 -8.31
N GLY A 5 -21.08 6.92 -8.52
CA GLY A 5 -22.02 7.63 -9.41
C GLY A 5 -21.84 7.34 -10.91
N GLU A 6 -20.82 6.59 -11.32
CA GLU A 6 -20.63 6.18 -12.70
C GLU A 6 -21.22 4.77 -12.93
N PRO A 7 -21.94 4.51 -14.04
CA PRO A 7 -22.24 3.14 -14.45
C PRO A 7 -20.95 2.35 -14.68
N ALA A 8 -20.88 1.15 -14.11
CA ALA A 8 -19.76 0.24 -14.26
C ALA A 8 -20.21 -1.04 -14.96
N GLN A 9 -19.46 -1.42 -15.99
CA GLN A 9 -19.53 -2.71 -16.67
C GLN A 9 -18.62 -3.71 -15.96
N VAL A 10 -19.13 -4.92 -15.73
CA VAL A 10 -18.33 -6.02 -15.21
C VAL A 10 -17.70 -6.77 -16.37
N VAL A 11 -16.37 -6.82 -16.41
CA VAL A 11 -15.59 -7.59 -17.38
C VAL A 11 -14.99 -8.79 -16.66
N THR A 12 -15.37 -9.98 -17.09
CA THR A 12 -14.83 -11.23 -16.55
C THR A 12 -13.87 -11.88 -17.53
N PHE A 13 -12.74 -12.36 -17.05
CA PHE A 13 -11.77 -13.07 -17.89
C PHE A 13 -10.95 -14.07 -17.09
N TYR A 14 -10.37 -15.02 -17.81
CA TYR A 14 -9.50 -16.06 -17.29
C TYR A 14 -8.05 -15.74 -17.66
N SER A 15 -7.16 -15.82 -16.68
CA SER A 15 -5.72 -15.79 -16.87
C SER A 15 -5.17 -17.21 -16.74
N PRO A 16 -4.66 -17.81 -17.82
CA PRO A 16 -4.11 -19.16 -17.77
C PRO A 16 -2.85 -19.24 -16.92
N ALA A 17 -2.58 -20.43 -16.39
CA ALA A 17 -1.32 -20.69 -15.71
C ALA A 17 -0.13 -20.53 -16.68
N THR A 18 0.96 -19.97 -16.16
CA THR A 18 2.26 -19.89 -16.84
C THR A 18 3.33 -20.48 -15.92
N GLN A 19 4.58 -20.58 -16.40
CA GLN A 19 5.69 -21.05 -15.56
C GLN A 19 5.92 -20.19 -14.29
N ARG A 20 5.41 -18.95 -14.25
CA ARG A 20 5.62 -18.00 -13.14
C ARG A 20 4.34 -17.60 -12.41
N GLN A 21 3.18 -18.07 -12.85
CA GLN A 21 1.88 -17.62 -12.34
C GLN A 21 0.86 -18.76 -12.36
N SER A 22 0.13 -18.92 -11.26
CA SER A 22 -1.03 -19.83 -11.22
C SER A 22 -2.19 -19.26 -12.00
N GLU A 23 -3.06 -20.13 -12.52
CA GLU A 23 -4.30 -19.68 -13.16
C GLU A 23 -5.18 -18.87 -12.19
N ALA A 24 -5.94 -17.94 -12.76
CA ALA A 24 -6.85 -17.09 -12.01
C ALA A 24 -8.05 -16.65 -12.84
N TRP A 25 -9.17 -16.40 -12.17
CA TRP A 25 -10.38 -15.80 -12.72
C TRP A 25 -10.52 -14.40 -12.16
N PHE A 26 -10.81 -13.45 -13.04
CA PHE A 26 -10.98 -12.05 -12.68
C PHE A 26 -12.39 -11.57 -13.00
N ALA A 27 -12.88 -10.66 -12.18
CA ALA A 27 -13.99 -9.78 -12.48
C ALA A 27 -13.56 -8.33 -12.19
N TRP A 28 -13.62 -7.47 -13.20
CA TRP A 28 -13.26 -6.06 -13.10
C TRP A 28 -14.50 -5.20 -13.29
N TRP A 29 -14.67 -4.19 -12.43
CA TRP A 29 -15.72 -3.19 -12.59
C TRP A 29 -15.11 -1.97 -13.25
N VAL A 30 -15.39 -1.80 -14.54
CA VAL A 30 -14.86 -0.74 -15.39
C VAL A 30 -15.93 0.32 -15.59
N GLY A 31 -15.64 1.56 -15.23
CA GLY A 31 -16.48 2.71 -15.51
C GLY A 31 -16.72 2.86 -17.03
N THR A 32 -17.97 2.99 -17.43
CA THR A 32 -18.36 3.03 -18.85
C THR A 32 -18.07 4.38 -19.52
N GLU A 33 -17.88 5.43 -18.73
CA GLU A 33 -17.61 6.79 -19.20
C GLU A 33 -16.11 7.10 -19.13
N THR A 34 -15.46 6.73 -18.02
CA THR A 34 -14.05 7.07 -17.76
C THR A 34 -13.07 5.96 -18.14
N GLY A 35 -13.55 4.72 -18.31
CA GLY A 35 -12.68 3.54 -18.49
C GLY A 35 -11.94 3.13 -17.22
N THR A 36 -12.28 3.72 -16.08
CA THR A 36 -11.60 3.51 -14.82
C THR A 36 -11.93 2.15 -14.21
N VAL A 37 -10.93 1.41 -13.73
CA VAL A 37 -11.18 0.20 -12.93
C VAL A 37 -11.44 0.60 -11.48
N TYR A 38 -12.66 0.38 -10.99
CA TYR A 38 -13.06 0.72 -9.61
C TYR A 38 -12.94 -0.44 -8.64
N ARG A 39 -13.03 -1.67 -9.13
CA ARG A 39 -12.91 -2.88 -8.30
C ARG A 39 -12.31 -4.00 -9.13
N ILE A 40 -11.48 -4.80 -8.48
CA ILE A 40 -10.99 -6.07 -8.99
C ILE A 40 -11.39 -7.15 -7.99
N ALA A 41 -12.00 -8.22 -8.48
CA ALA A 41 -12.07 -9.48 -7.76
C ALA A 41 -11.23 -10.51 -8.50
N MET A 42 -10.44 -11.28 -7.75
CA MET A 42 -9.61 -12.36 -8.25
C MET A 42 -9.87 -13.62 -7.45
N VAL A 43 -10.06 -14.74 -8.15
CA VAL A 43 -10.10 -16.08 -7.58
C VAL A 43 -8.98 -16.91 -8.21
N ALA A 44 -8.11 -17.49 -7.39
CA ALA A 44 -7.07 -18.43 -7.80
C ALA A 44 -6.98 -19.58 -6.79
N ARG A 45 -6.22 -20.64 -7.10
CA ARG A 45 -5.97 -21.71 -6.13
C ARG A 45 -5.32 -21.12 -4.88
N LEU A 46 -5.96 -21.33 -3.72
CA LEU A 46 -5.49 -20.88 -2.40
C LEU A 46 -5.32 -19.36 -2.24
N HIS A 47 -5.83 -18.55 -3.18
CA HIS A 47 -5.72 -17.10 -3.11
C HIS A 47 -6.99 -16.45 -3.65
N TYR A 48 -7.63 -15.65 -2.81
CA TYR A 48 -8.78 -14.84 -3.17
C TYR A 48 -8.49 -13.40 -2.78
N MET A 49 -8.84 -12.47 -3.65
CA MET A 49 -8.62 -11.04 -3.43
C MET A 49 -9.80 -10.25 -3.95
N VAL A 50 -10.19 -9.23 -3.18
CA VAL A 50 -11.01 -8.11 -3.66
C VAL A 50 -10.26 -6.84 -3.33
N GLU A 51 -10.05 -6.01 -4.34
CA GLU A 51 -9.42 -4.71 -4.23
C GLU A 51 -10.36 -3.66 -4.78
N GLU A 52 -10.48 -2.54 -4.06
CA GLU A 52 -11.34 -1.42 -4.45
C GLU A 52 -10.49 -0.16 -4.57
N PHE A 53 -10.66 0.54 -5.68
CA PHE A 53 -9.97 1.80 -5.97
C PHE A 53 -10.93 2.96 -5.72
N ARG A 54 -10.48 3.90 -4.89
CA ARG A 54 -11.24 5.08 -4.48
C ARG A 54 -10.35 6.31 -4.56
N ASP A 55 -10.96 7.49 -4.54
CA ASP A 55 -10.26 8.78 -4.51
C ASP A 55 -9.22 8.93 -5.64
N LEU A 56 -9.54 8.35 -6.80
CA LEU A 56 -8.65 8.34 -7.96
C LEU A 56 -8.39 9.77 -8.44
N ASN A 57 -7.10 10.09 -8.60
CA ASN A 57 -6.62 11.44 -8.93
C ASN A 57 -7.02 12.52 -7.91
N THR A 58 -7.44 12.13 -6.70
CA THR A 58 -7.71 13.09 -5.63
C THR A 58 -6.38 13.47 -4.97
N PRO A 59 -6.05 14.77 -4.85
CA PRO A 59 -4.89 15.20 -4.08
C PRO A 59 -4.97 14.70 -2.64
N PHE A 60 -3.87 14.18 -2.11
CA PHE A 60 -3.77 13.78 -0.71
C PHE A 60 -2.46 14.28 -0.10
N GLU A 61 -2.49 14.60 1.19
CA GLU A 61 -1.33 15.04 1.95
C GLU A 61 -0.83 13.90 2.83
N ILE A 62 0.48 13.63 2.79
CA ILE A 62 1.13 12.69 3.69
C ILE A 62 1.74 13.48 4.84
N THR A 63 1.17 13.34 6.03
CA THR A 63 1.73 13.92 7.25
C THR A 63 2.52 12.88 8.03
N PRO A 64 3.68 13.22 8.61
CA PRO A 64 4.36 12.33 9.55
C PRO A 64 3.42 11.89 10.69
N PRO A 65 3.58 10.67 11.23
CA PRO A 65 2.89 10.30 12.46
C PRO A 65 3.21 11.33 13.55
N VAL A 66 2.18 11.85 14.22
CA VAL A 66 2.38 12.68 15.40
C VAL A 66 3.02 11.79 16.46
N ALA A 67 4.20 12.15 16.94
CA ALA A 67 4.81 11.49 18.09
C ALA A 67 3.98 11.81 19.34
N THR A 68 2.90 11.06 19.58
CA THR A 68 2.37 10.92 20.94
C THR A 68 3.46 10.19 21.72
N GLY A 69 4.20 10.95 22.52
CA GLY A 69 5.38 10.47 23.22
C GLY A 69 5.04 9.39 24.23
N GLU A 70 5.06 8.13 23.81
CA GLU A 70 5.24 6.94 24.66
C GLU A 70 6.06 5.86 23.95
N HIS A 71 7.22 6.24 23.40
CA HIS A 71 8.35 5.32 23.31
C HIS A 71 9.61 6.04 23.81
N SER A 72 9.60 6.41 25.10
CA SER A 72 10.81 6.70 25.86
C SER A 72 11.58 5.39 26.01
N GLY A 73 12.58 5.15 25.15
CA GLY A 73 13.29 3.87 25.20
C GLY A 73 14.50 3.70 24.30
N VAL A 74 15.25 4.75 23.95
CA VAL A 74 16.65 4.55 23.54
C VAL A 74 17.52 5.57 24.26
N GLN A 75 18.12 5.14 25.37
CA GLN A 75 19.22 5.86 25.99
C GLN A 75 20.36 5.98 24.97
N ALA A 76 20.65 7.20 24.52
CA ALA A 76 21.95 7.51 23.95
C ALA A 76 23.01 7.33 25.05
N LYS A 77 23.68 6.17 25.06
CA LYS A 77 24.88 5.95 25.89
C LYS A 77 25.88 7.06 25.58
N GLY A 78 26.11 7.91 26.56
CA GLY A 78 27.05 9.02 26.49
C GLY A 78 28.44 8.58 26.04
N ARG A 79 28.99 9.31 25.07
CA ARG A 79 30.44 9.33 24.87
C ARG A 79 31.06 10.04 26.08
N ARG A 80 31.65 9.27 26.99
CA ARG A 80 32.57 9.82 27.99
C ARG A 80 33.77 10.39 27.23
N ALA A 81 33.94 11.71 27.29
CA ALA A 81 35.21 12.33 26.96
C ALA A 81 36.23 11.89 28.03
N ARG A 82 37.26 11.16 27.61
CA ARG A 82 38.39 10.81 28.47
C ARG A 82 39.32 12.03 28.47
N ALA A 83 39.34 12.74 29.60
CA ALA A 83 40.40 13.68 29.90
C ALA A 83 41.67 12.87 30.18
N GLU A 84 42.73 13.08 29.40
CA GLU A 84 44.10 12.80 29.81
C GLU A 84 44.80 14.14 29.95
N GLY A 85 45.33 14.36 31.15
CA GLY A 85 46.09 15.56 31.50
C GLY A 85 47.59 15.35 31.41
N ARG A 86 48.28 16.49 31.31
CA ARG A 86 49.62 16.85 31.83
C ARG A 86 50.87 16.12 31.34
N GLU A 87 51.75 16.90 30.69
CA GLU A 87 53.14 17.25 31.10
C GLU A 87 53.56 18.44 30.19
N SER A 88 53.83 19.66 30.67
CA SER A 88 54.97 20.17 31.48
C SER A 88 56.33 20.14 30.76
N ALA A 89 56.69 21.22 30.08
CA ALA A 89 57.89 22.05 30.29
C ALA A 89 58.00 23.13 29.19
#